data_AF-A0AAD6H1U9-F1
#
_entry.id   AF-A0AAD6H1U9-F1
#
_cell.length_a   1.000
_cell.length_b   1.000
_cell.length_c   1.000
_cell.angle_alpha   90.00
_cell.angle_beta   90.00
_cell.angle_gamma   90.00
#
_symmetry.space_group_name_H-M   'P 1'
#
loop_
_entity.id
_entity.type
_entity.pdbx_description
1 polymer ?
#
loop_
_entity_poly.entity_id
_entity_poly.type
_entity_poly.pdbx_seq_one_letter_code
_entity_poly.pdbx_strand_id
1 'polypeptide(L)'
;MLIYDILYLWFEFFPFGANILPALRSTDIFDGIYHFNTIQQSPYIIWLYFSYQPKLRNCDIRLEPEARLVPGRIGATCIPVSLFVFAWSSRASVPWIAPIIGTAFFAPGFYLAFQPILNHLGESYQRYVASVFAGNTFFRSSFGGALPSAGPRMLKSLGIG
;
A
#
# COMPACT_ATOMS: atom_id res chain seq x y z
N MET A 1 -7.25 5.64 4.17
CA MET A 1 -6.86 7.06 4.13
C MET A 1 -5.43 7.22 4.59
N LEU A 2 -5.12 7.01 5.87
CA LEU A 2 -3.76 7.05 6.44
C LEU A 2 -2.71 6.24 5.64
N ILE A 3 -3.09 5.07 5.13
CA ILE A 3 -2.21 4.17 4.36
C ILE A 3 -1.67 4.83 3.07
N TYR A 4 -2.42 5.76 2.46
CA TYR A 4 -2.00 6.44 1.24
C TYR A 4 -0.99 7.57 1.53
N ASP A 5 -1.12 8.22 2.69
CA ASP A 5 -0.13 9.21 3.13
C ASP A 5 1.18 8.56 3.50
N ILE A 6 1.10 7.40 4.15
CA ILE A 6 2.27 6.58 4.45
C ILE A 6 2.99 6.22 3.15
N LEU A 7 2.28 5.91 2.06
CA LEU A 7 2.87 5.68 0.74
C LEU A 7 3.59 6.94 0.21
N TYR A 8 2.96 8.12 0.28
CA TYR A 8 3.59 9.37 -0.21
C TYR A 8 4.80 9.80 0.64
N LEU A 9 4.66 9.74 1.96
CA LEU A 9 5.75 10.00 2.90
C LEU A 9 6.91 9.02 2.67
N TRP A 10 6.58 7.76 2.37
CA TRP A 10 7.56 6.74 2.02
C TRP A 10 8.28 7.02 0.71
N PHE A 11 7.57 7.51 -0.33
CA PHE A 11 8.20 7.96 -1.57
C PHE A 11 9.20 9.11 -1.34
N GLU A 12 8.93 9.98 -0.37
CA GLU A 12 9.82 11.08 0.01
C GLU A 12 11.08 10.62 0.76
N PHE A 13 11.08 9.43 1.37
CA PHE A 13 12.28 8.86 2.00
C PHE A 13 13.23 8.19 1.00
N PHE A 14 12.81 7.90 -0.22
CA PHE A 14 13.69 7.32 -1.24
C PHE A 14 14.94 8.16 -1.58
N PRO A 15 14.85 9.49 -1.79
CA PRO A 15 16.05 10.29 -2.02
C PRO A 15 17.04 10.26 -0.85
N PHE A 16 16.60 10.01 0.38
CA PHE A 16 17.51 9.84 1.53
C PHE A 16 18.20 8.47 1.55
N GLY A 17 17.52 7.41 1.11
CA GLY A 17 18.15 6.11 0.86
C GLY A 17 19.12 6.12 -0.34
N ALA A 18 18.86 6.95 -1.35
CA ALA A 18 19.71 7.11 -2.53
C ALA A 18 21.07 7.76 -2.21
N ASN A 19 21.16 8.60 -1.16
CA ASN A 19 22.45 9.14 -0.69
C ASN A 19 23.40 8.06 -0.15
N ILE A 20 22.87 6.87 0.20
CA ILE A 20 23.65 5.69 0.64
C ILE A 20 23.98 4.76 -0.54
N LEU A 21 23.29 4.90 -1.68
CA LEU A 21 23.42 4.02 -2.86
C LEU A 21 23.59 4.84 -4.15
N PRO A 22 24.80 5.39 -4.42
CA PRO A 22 25.06 6.20 -5.62
C PRO A 22 25.03 5.40 -6.94
N ALA A 23 24.90 4.07 -6.89
CA ALA A 23 24.98 3.18 -8.06
C ALA A 23 23.63 2.84 -8.72
N LEU A 24 22.49 3.06 -8.06
CA LEU A 24 21.17 2.81 -8.64
C LEU A 24 20.61 4.10 -9.23
N ARG A 25 20.40 4.15 -10.55
CA ARG A 25 19.66 5.27 -11.14
C ARG A 25 18.24 5.22 -10.61
N SER A 26 17.68 6.38 -10.24
CA SER A 26 16.32 6.48 -9.72
C SER A 26 15.30 5.75 -10.61
N THR A 27 15.53 5.75 -11.93
CA THR A 27 14.73 5.07 -12.96
C THR A 27 14.64 3.55 -12.76
N ASP A 28 15.74 2.89 -12.38
CA ASP A 28 15.81 1.43 -12.26
C ASP A 28 15.03 0.92 -11.03
N ILE A 29 14.99 1.74 -9.97
CA ILE A 29 14.22 1.47 -8.74
C ILE A 29 12.72 1.55 -9.03
N PHE A 30 12.29 2.55 -9.82
CA PHE A 30 10.88 2.69 -10.19
C PHE A 30 10.40 1.54 -11.09
N ASP A 31 11.19 1.13 -12.08
CA ASP A 31 10.83 0.01 -12.97
C ASP A 31 10.70 -1.33 -12.21
N GLY A 32 11.56 -1.57 -11.22
CA GLY A 32 11.44 -2.75 -10.35
C GLY A 32 10.14 -2.75 -9.53
N ILE A 33 9.73 -1.59 -9.01
CA ILE A 33 8.48 -1.44 -8.27
C ILE A 33 7.26 -1.71 -9.17
N TYR A 34 7.28 -1.25 -10.43
CA TYR A 34 6.18 -1.50 -11.38
C TYR A 34 6.00 -2.99 -11.70
N HIS A 35 7.08 -3.71 -12.00
CA HIS A 35 7.02 -5.14 -12.32
C HIS A 35 6.62 -6.00 -11.11
N PHE A 36 7.08 -5.62 -9.91
CA PHE A 36 6.68 -6.31 -8.68
C PHE A 36 5.19 -6.12 -8.38
N ASN A 37 4.66 -4.92 -8.63
CA ASN A 37 3.24 -4.61 -8.45
C ASN A 37 2.35 -5.49 -9.33
N THR A 38 2.63 -5.62 -10.63
CA THR A 38 1.79 -6.42 -11.55
C THR A 38 1.78 -7.91 -11.20
N ILE A 39 2.91 -8.47 -10.76
CA ILE A 39 3.00 -9.87 -10.33
C ILE A 39 2.15 -10.12 -9.07
N GLN A 40 2.14 -9.19 -8.12
CA GLN A 40 1.37 -9.32 -6.87
C GLN A 40 -0.12 -9.09 -6.99
N GLN A 41 -0.60 -8.42 -8.05
CA GLN A 41 -2.04 -8.31 -8.31
C GLN A 41 -2.68 -9.65 -8.69
N SER A 42 -1.90 -10.52 -9.31
CA SER A 42 -2.39 -11.76 -9.92
C SER A 42 -2.94 -12.76 -8.89
N PRO A 43 -2.28 -13.05 -7.74
CA PRO A 43 -2.82 -13.90 -6.69
C PRO A 43 -4.15 -13.40 -6.11
N TYR A 44 -4.32 -12.07 -6.02
CA TYR A 44 -5.56 -11.48 -5.52
C TYR A 44 -6.72 -11.74 -6.49
N ILE A 45 -6.50 -11.53 -7.79
CA ILE A 45 -7.50 -11.81 -8.84
C ILE A 45 -7.80 -13.31 -8.91
N ILE A 46 -6.78 -14.17 -8.80
CA ILE A 46 -6.94 -15.64 -8.78
C ILE A 46 -7.77 -16.09 -7.58
N TRP A 47 -7.50 -15.55 -6.38
CA TRP A 47 -8.30 -15.84 -5.18
C TRP A 47 -9.75 -15.38 -5.35
N LEU A 48 -9.97 -14.21 -5.95
CA LEU A 48 -11.31 -13.69 -6.23
C LEU A 48 -12.07 -14.61 -7.20
N TYR A 49 -11.38 -15.08 -8.25
CA TYR A 49 -11.95 -15.96 -9.27
C TYR A 49 -12.29 -17.35 -8.72
N PHE A 50 -11.39 -17.95 -7.93
CA PHE A 50 -11.58 -19.31 -7.40
C PHE A 50 -12.40 -19.41 -6.12
N SER A 51 -12.36 -18.41 -5.24
CA SER A 51 -12.99 -18.50 -3.92
C SER A 51 -14.23 -17.62 -3.78
N TYR A 52 -14.31 -16.49 -4.49
CA TYR A 52 -15.38 -15.51 -4.32
C TYR A 52 -16.50 -15.69 -5.36
N GLN A 53 -16.15 -15.80 -6.65
CA GLN A 53 -17.13 -16.00 -7.73
C GLN A 53 -18.01 -17.27 -7.61
N PRO A 54 -17.49 -18.46 -7.22
CA PRO A 54 -18.35 -19.63 -7.06
C PRO A 54 -19.32 -19.50 -5.88
N LYS A 55 -18.97 -18.71 -4.85
CA LYS A 55 -19.86 -18.45 -3.71
C LYS A 55 -20.99 -17.48 -4.07
N LEU A 56 -20.75 -16.54 -4.98
CA LEU A 56 -21.80 -15.66 -5.54
C LEU A 56 -22.77 -16.39 -6.48
N ARG A 57 -22.34 -17.49 -7.10
CA ARG A 57 -23.16 -18.27 -8.05
C ARG A 57 -24.21 -19.15 -7.36
N ASN A 58 -24.03 -19.41 -6.06
CA ASN A 58 -25.02 -20.11 -5.25
C ASN A 58 -26.01 -19.09 -4.67
N CYS A 59 -27.19 -18.97 -5.29
CA CYS A 59 -28.23 -17.99 -4.92
C CYS A 59 -28.78 -18.13 -3.48
N ASP A 60 -28.46 -19.22 -2.79
CA ASP A 60 -28.99 -19.57 -1.46
C ASP A 60 -28.12 -19.03 -0.30
N ILE A 61 -26.90 -18.56 -0.59
CA ILE A 61 -25.99 -18.03 0.42
C ILE A 61 -25.96 -16.50 0.29
N ARG A 62 -26.57 -15.82 1.26
CA ARG A 62 -26.43 -14.37 1.42
C ARG A 62 -24.98 -14.09 1.83
N LEU A 63 -24.10 -13.75 0.89
CA LEU A 63 -22.70 -13.42 1.21
C LEU A 63 -22.68 -12.21 2.13
N GLU A 64 -22.17 -12.40 3.35
CA GLU A 64 -21.85 -11.27 4.21
C GLU A 64 -20.80 -10.39 3.51
N PRO A 65 -21.01 -9.05 3.45
CA PRO A 65 -20.06 -8.10 2.87
C PRO A 65 -18.66 -8.17 3.50
N GLU A 66 -18.54 -8.80 4.66
CA GLU A 66 -17.32 -9.00 5.44
C GLU A 66 -16.41 -10.09 4.87
N ALA A 67 -16.95 -11.01 4.05
CA ALA A 67 -16.16 -12.03 3.36
C ALA A 67 -15.12 -11.42 2.41
N ARG A 68 -15.33 -10.17 1.95
CA ARG A 68 -14.35 -9.40 1.18
C ARG A 68 -13.23 -8.84 2.03
N LEU A 69 -13.41 -8.63 3.33
CA LEU A 69 -12.37 -8.04 4.19
C LEU A 69 -11.29 -9.04 4.63
N VAL A 70 -11.46 -10.34 4.38
CA VAL A 70 -10.48 -11.37 4.78
C VAL A 70 -9.07 -11.10 4.23
N PRO A 71 -8.88 -10.77 2.93
CA PRO A 71 -7.56 -10.39 2.40
C PRO A 71 -7.04 -9.07 3.00
N GLY A 72 -7.94 -8.15 3.37
CA GLY A 72 -7.61 -6.89 4.01
C GLY A 72 -6.93 -7.05 5.36
N ARG A 73 -7.27 -8.09 6.13
CA ARG A 73 -6.61 -8.42 7.41
C ARG A 73 -5.13 -8.77 7.22
N ILE A 74 -4.80 -9.47 6.15
CA ILE A 74 -3.42 -9.85 5.79
C ILE A 74 -2.65 -8.61 5.29
N GLY A 75 -3.31 -7.75 4.50
CA GLY A 75 -2.74 -6.47 4.08
C GLY A 75 -2.40 -5.56 5.27
N ALA A 76 -3.29 -5.51 6.27
CA ALA A 76 -3.12 -4.66 7.46
C ALA A 76 -1.90 -5.02 8.31
N THR A 77 -1.49 -6.30 8.38
CA THR A 77 -0.28 -6.71 9.10
C THR A 77 0.99 -6.57 8.25
N CYS A 78 0.87 -6.66 6.93
CA CYS A 78 2.00 -6.52 6.01
C CYS A 78 2.55 -5.08 5.95
N ILE A 79 1.67 -4.08 6.08
CA ILE A 79 2.06 -2.64 6.09
C ILE A 79 3.01 -2.28 7.26
N PRO A 80 2.72 -2.58 8.53
CA PRO A 80 3.65 -2.26 9.62
C PRO A 80 4.95 -3.07 9.53
N VAL A 81 4.89 -4.32 9.04
CA VAL A 81 6.11 -5.13 8.83
C VAL A 81 7.02 -4.50 7.78
N SER A 82 6.48 -4.06 6.65
CA SER A 82 7.27 -3.40 5.60
C SER A 82 7.87 -2.08 6.08
N LEU A 83 7.10 -1.25 6.79
CA LEU A 83 7.61 -0.01 7.39
C LEU A 83 8.70 -0.26 8.42
N PHE A 84 8.55 -1.30 9.25
CA PHE A 84 9.55 -1.68 10.25
C PHE A 84 10.85 -2.12 9.58
N VAL A 85 10.78 -2.98 8.56
CA VAL A 85 11.96 -3.44 7.80
C VAL A 85 12.63 -2.25 7.10
N PHE A 86 11.86 -1.32 6.56
CA PHE A 86 12.38 -0.11 5.92
C PHE A 86 13.10 0.81 6.93
N ALA A 87 12.48 1.09 8.08
CA ALA A 87 13.07 1.90 9.13
C ALA A 87 14.34 1.27 9.72
N TRP A 88 14.33 -0.06 9.95
CA TRP A 88 15.50 -0.80 10.41
C TRP A 88 16.66 -0.76 9.41
N SER A 89 16.33 -0.82 8.12
CA SER A 89 17.30 -0.77 7.02
C SER A 89 17.87 0.63 6.75
N SER A 90 17.40 1.66 7.47
CA SER A 90 17.92 3.02 7.36
C SER A 90 19.32 3.21 7.97
N ARG A 91 19.93 2.16 8.56
CA ARG A 91 21.28 2.21 9.14
C ARG A 91 22.34 1.87 8.07
N ALA A 92 23.43 2.64 8.05
CA ALA A 92 24.56 2.43 7.12
C ALA A 92 25.25 1.06 7.23
N SER A 93 25.01 0.30 8.31
CA SER A 93 25.56 -1.05 8.52
C SER A 93 24.76 -2.17 7.86
N VAL A 94 23.59 -1.89 7.26
CA VAL A 94 22.68 -2.89 6.70
C VAL A 94 22.92 -3.05 5.19
N PRO A 95 22.95 -4.29 4.65
CA PRO A 95 23.12 -4.51 3.23
C PRO A 95 21.99 -3.88 2.39
N TRP A 96 22.36 -3.33 1.24
CA TRP A 96 21.52 -2.62 0.28
C TRP A 96 20.25 -3.37 -0.17
N ILE A 97 20.23 -4.70 -0.04
CA ILE A 97 19.10 -5.55 -0.42
C ILE A 97 17.95 -5.49 0.61
N ALA A 98 18.24 -5.26 1.89
CA ALA A 98 17.24 -5.23 2.95
C ALA A 98 16.15 -4.15 2.76
N PRO A 99 16.47 -2.89 2.42
CA PRO A 99 15.44 -1.90 2.13
C PRO A 99 14.64 -2.25 0.87
N ILE A 100 15.26 -2.87 -0.15
CA ILE A 100 14.58 -3.31 -1.39
C ILE A 100 13.57 -4.43 -1.10
N ILE A 101 13.90 -5.35 -0.20
CA ILE A 101 12.95 -6.39 0.23
C ILE A 101 11.81 -5.75 1.02
N GLY A 102 12.09 -4.82 1.93
CA GLY A 102 11.05 -4.07 2.66
C GLY A 102 10.10 -3.31 1.72
N THR A 103 10.63 -2.70 0.66
CA THR A 103 9.84 -1.97 -0.33
C THR A 103 8.96 -2.89 -1.18
N ALA A 104 9.45 -4.08 -1.51
CA ALA A 104 8.70 -5.09 -2.24
C ALA A 104 7.46 -5.62 -1.48
N PHE A 105 7.47 -5.58 -0.13
CA PHE A 105 6.34 -5.99 0.69
C PHE A 105 5.34 -4.85 0.99
N PHE A 106 5.69 -3.58 0.72
CA PHE A 106 4.79 -2.45 0.97
C PHE A 106 3.63 -2.37 -0.03
N ALA A 107 3.95 -2.45 -1.33
CA ALA A 107 2.98 -2.43 -2.43
C ALA A 107 1.83 -3.48 -2.33
N PRO A 108 2.09 -4.76 -2.03
CA PRO A 108 1.03 -5.76 -1.88
C PRO A 108 0.20 -5.54 -0.63
N GLY A 109 0.82 -5.17 0.49
CA GLY A 109 0.11 -4.86 1.72
C GLY A 109 -0.86 -3.70 1.52
N PHE A 110 -0.40 -2.66 0.81
CA PHE A 110 -1.22 -1.53 0.39
C PHE A 110 -2.41 -1.98 -0.46
N TYR A 111 -2.18 -2.77 -1.52
CA TYR A 111 -3.25 -3.19 -2.42
C TYR A 111 -4.28 -4.09 -1.73
N LEU A 112 -3.83 -5.10 -0.98
CA LEU A 112 -4.70 -6.02 -0.25
C LEU A 112 -5.51 -5.30 0.83
N ALA A 113 -5.01 -4.21 1.41
CA ALA A 113 -5.79 -3.41 2.35
C ALA A 113 -6.81 -2.51 1.63
N PHE A 114 -6.43 -1.86 0.52
CA PHE A 114 -7.24 -0.82 -0.09
C PHE A 114 -8.38 -1.36 -0.97
N GLN A 115 -8.07 -2.35 -1.80
CA GLN A 115 -8.99 -2.82 -2.84
C GLN A 115 -10.23 -3.52 -2.28
N PRO A 116 -10.15 -4.37 -1.23
CA PRO A 116 -11.35 -4.96 -0.64
C PRO A 116 -12.23 -3.96 0.11
N ILE A 117 -11.64 -2.91 0.70
CA ILE A 117 -12.39 -1.84 1.36
C ILE A 117 -13.21 -1.05 0.34
N LEU A 118 -12.63 -0.70 -0.81
CA LEU A 118 -13.38 -0.02 -1.88
C LEU A 118 -14.53 -0.88 -2.42
N ASN A 119 -14.25 -2.17 -2.65
CA ASN A 119 -15.27 -3.13 -3.08
C ASN A 119 -16.40 -3.29 -2.06
N HIS A 120 -16.07 -3.30 -0.77
CA HIS A 120 -17.06 -3.35 0.32
C HIS A 120 -17.90 -2.07 0.40
N LEU A 121 -17.27 -0.89 0.24
CA LEU A 121 -17.96 0.40 0.20
C LEU A 121 -18.95 0.48 -0.98
N GLY A 122 -18.54 -0.01 -2.15
CA GLY A 122 -19.40 -0.06 -3.33
C GLY A 122 -20.62 -0.95 -3.14
N GLU A 123 -20.47 -2.09 -2.47
CA GLU A 123 -21.57 -3.00 -2.18
C GLU A 123 -22.48 -2.54 -1.03
N SER A 124 -21.92 -1.87 -0.02
CA SER A 124 -22.70 -1.41 1.14
C SER A 124 -23.49 -0.13 0.84
N TYR A 125 -22.99 0.72 -0.07
CA TYR A 125 -23.58 2.02 -0.41
C TYR A 125 -24.03 2.11 -1.88
N GLN A 126 -24.71 1.09 -2.40
CA GLN A 126 -25.08 0.99 -3.83
C GLN A 126 -25.79 2.23 -4.40
N ARG A 127 -26.56 2.96 -3.60
CA ARG A 127 -27.27 4.19 -4.03
C ARG A 127 -26.39 5.44 -4.07
N TYR A 128 -25.28 5.47 -3.31
CA TYR A 128 -24.40 6.62 -3.18
C TYR A 128 -22.92 6.29 -3.49
N VAL A 129 -22.66 5.22 -4.26
CA VAL A 129 -21.32 4.73 -4.58
C VAL A 129 -20.42 5.84 -5.12
N ALA A 130 -20.94 6.67 -6.04
CA ALA A 130 -20.18 7.77 -6.63
C ALA A 130 -19.73 8.80 -5.59
N SER A 131 -20.62 9.18 -4.66
CA SER A 131 -20.31 10.13 -3.59
C SER A 131 -19.32 9.53 -2.58
N VAL A 132 -19.48 8.26 -2.26
CA VAL A 132 -18.59 7.52 -1.36
C VAL A 132 -17.18 7.40 -1.94
N PHE A 133 -17.03 7.12 -3.24
CA PHE A 133 -15.75 7.10 -3.92
C PHE A 133 -15.15 8.50 -4.10
N ALA A 134 -15.97 9.52 -4.35
CA ALA A 134 -15.53 10.91 -4.38
C ALA A 134 -15.01 11.36 -3.00
N GLY A 135 -15.74 11.07 -1.92
CA GLY A 135 -15.32 11.36 -0.55
C GLY A 135 -14.03 10.64 -0.18
N ASN A 136 -13.91 9.35 -0.55
CA ASN A 136 -12.66 8.61 -0.40
C ASN A 136 -11.50 9.31 -1.12
N THR A 137 -11.72 9.72 -2.38
CA THR A 137 -10.69 10.43 -3.16
C THR A 137 -10.34 11.77 -2.55
N PHE A 138 -11.31 12.54 -2.07
CA PHE A 138 -11.10 13.83 -1.43
C PHE A 138 -10.21 13.69 -0.19
N PHE A 139 -10.59 12.84 0.76
CA PHE A 139 -9.78 12.62 1.96
C PHE A 139 -8.38 12.16 1.58
N ARG A 140 -8.25 11.21 0.64
CA ARG A 140 -6.96 10.69 0.18
C ARG A 140 -6.06 11.78 -0.37
N SER A 141 -6.59 12.70 -1.17
CA SER A 141 -5.82 13.79 -1.76
C SER A 141 -5.45 14.85 -0.72
N SER A 142 -6.35 15.18 0.22
CA SER A 142 -6.06 16.14 1.30
C SER A 142 -4.92 15.66 2.20
N PHE A 143 -5.01 14.41 2.60
CA PHE A 143 -4.05 13.73 3.46
C PHE A 143 -2.70 13.50 2.71
N GLY A 144 -2.77 13.10 1.43
CA GLY A 144 -1.59 12.90 0.59
C GLY A 144 -0.83 14.18 0.26
N GLY A 145 -1.46 15.36 0.34
CA GLY A 145 -0.78 16.64 0.24
C GLY A 145 -0.23 17.14 1.58
N ALA A 146 -0.91 16.85 2.68
CA ALA A 146 -0.53 17.36 4.00
C ALA A 146 0.65 16.61 4.62
N LEU A 147 0.68 15.27 4.55
CA LEU A 147 1.67 14.47 5.28
C LEU A 147 3.10 14.57 4.72
N PRO A 148 3.34 14.56 3.40
CA PRO A 148 4.68 14.76 2.83
C PRO A 148 5.28 16.10 3.24
N SER A 149 4.47 17.15 3.36
CA SER A 149 4.96 18.46 3.82
C SER A 149 5.57 18.44 5.23
N ALA A 150 5.25 17.43 6.05
CA ALA A 150 5.82 17.21 7.37
C ALA A 150 7.11 16.36 7.35
N GLY A 151 7.38 15.61 6.28
CA GLY A 151 8.53 14.72 6.14
C GLY A 151 9.88 15.42 6.34
N PRO A 152 10.20 16.50 5.60
CA PRO A 152 11.47 17.20 5.73
C PRO A 152 11.69 17.81 7.13
N ARG A 153 10.60 18.28 7.77
CA ARG A 153 10.65 18.83 9.14
C ARG A 153 10.92 17.75 10.16
N MET A 154 10.32 16.57 10.00
CA MET A 154 10.56 15.41 10.85
C MET A 154 12.00 14.91 10.70
N LEU A 155 12.51 14.81 9.46
CA LEU A 155 13.87 14.33 9.21
C LEU A 155 14.93 15.26 9.81
N LYS A 156 14.74 16.58 9.65
CA LYS A 156 15.59 17.60 10.26
C LYS A 156 15.59 17.53 11.78
N SER A 157 14.44 17.24 12.41
CA SER A 157 14.37 17.04 13.87
C SER A 157 15.04 15.74 14.33
N LEU A 158 15.17 14.74 13.45
CA LEU A 158 15.82 13.46 13.74
C LEU A 158 17.34 13.52 13.53
N GLY A 159 17.88 14.64 13.04
CA GLY A 159 19.30 14.82 12.75
C GLY A 159 19.76 14.09 11.48
N ILE A 160 18.80 13.67 10.64
CA ILE A 160 19.06 12.99 9.37
C ILE A 160 18.74 14.01 8.28
N GLY A 161 19.72 14.83 7.89
CA GLY A 161 19.56 15.93 6.94
C GLY A 161 20.75 16.85 6.89
#